data_AF-A0A6N7MHY7-F1
#
_entry.id   AF-A0A6N7MHY7-F1
#
_cell.length_a   1.000
_cell.length_b   1.000
_cell.length_c   1.000
_cell.angle_alpha   90.00
_cell.angle_beta   90.00
_cell.angle_gamma   90.00
#
_symmetry.space_group_name_H-M   'P 1'
#
loop_
_entity.id
_entity.type
_entity.pdbx_description
1 polymer ?
#
loop_
_entity_poly.entity_id
_entity_poly.type
_entity_poly.pdbx_seq_one_letter_code
_entity_poly.pdbx_strand_id
1 'polypeptide(L)' 'MLISSGEIVDNKSIPPSGGCVVAPMVKLDNVDSYLEYPGFHQIFFYGDYKRELKYFCQLYGIRPEVV' A
#
# COMPACT_ATOMS: atom_id res chain seq x y z
N MET A 1 -3.56 -10.79 6.93
CA MET A 1 -3.14 -9.42 6.60
C MET A 1 -2.38 -9.49 5.30
N LEU A 2 -2.88 -8.80 4.27
CA LEU A 2 -2.19 -8.63 3.00
C LEU A 2 -1.15 -7.52 3.16
N ILE A 3 0.10 -7.78 2.76
CA ILE A 3 1.25 -6.91 2.97
C ILE A 3 1.96 -6.76 1.63
N SER A 4 2.09 -5.53 1.14
CA SER A 4 2.80 -5.22 -0.10
C SER A 4 3.80 -4.09 0.14
N SER A 5 4.87 -4.10 -0.65
CA SER A 5 5.82 -3.00 -0.76
C SER A 5 5.77 -2.40 -2.15
N GLY A 6 6.46 -1.29 -2.30
CA GLY A 6 6.59 -0.61 -3.57
C GLY A 6 7.21 0.75 -3.41
N GLU A 7 7.06 1.56 -4.45
CA GLU A 7 7.65 2.88 -4.53
C GLU A 7 6.58 3.94 -4.80
N ILE A 8 6.76 5.13 -4.23
CA ILE A 8 6.04 6.32 -4.65
C ILE A 8 6.69 6.79 -5.94
N VAL A 9 5.93 6.80 -7.03
CA VAL A 9 6.47 7.15 -8.35
C VAL A 9 6.13 8.58 -8.77
N ASP A 10 5.03 9.13 -8.23
CA ASP A 10 4.59 10.50 -8.51
C ASP A 10 3.53 10.94 -7.48
N ASN A 11 3.07 12.18 -7.61
CA ASN A 11 1.83 12.65 -7.01
C ASN A 11 0.91 13.15 -8.13
N LYS A 12 -0.29 12.58 -8.22
CA LYS A 12 -1.27 12.96 -9.24
C LYS A 12 -1.54 14.45 -9.16
N SER A 13 -1.42 15.16 -10.30
CA SER A 13 -1.81 16.56 -10.37
C SER A 13 -3.32 16.70 -10.14
N ILE A 14 -3.71 17.47 -9.12
CA ILE A 14 -5.11 17.68 -8.74
C ILE A 14 -5.51 19.14 -9.05
N PRO A 15 -6.74 19.40 -9.56
CA PRO A 15 -7.20 20.75 -9.83
C PRO A 15 -7.18 21.64 -8.57
N PRO A 16 -7.04 22.97 -8.73
CA PRO A 16 -6.95 23.91 -7.61
C PRO A 16 -8.17 23.92 -6.66
N SER A 17 -9.33 23.46 -7.14
CA SER A 17 -10.58 23.42 -6.38
C SER A 17 -11.26 22.05 -6.51
N GLY A 18 -11.86 21.58 -5.42
CA GLY A 18 -12.58 20.30 -5.39
C GLY A 18 -11.68 19.07 -5.21
N GLY A 19 -10.37 19.27 -4.98
CA GLY A 19 -9.41 18.19 -4.79
C GLY A 19 -8.31 18.54 -3.80
N CYS A 20 -8.67 19.05 -2.62
CA CYS A 20 -7.72 19.31 -1.53
C CYS A 20 -7.27 17.97 -0.91
N VAL A 21 -6.48 17.19 -1.65
CA VAL A 21 -6.01 15.85 -1.28
C VAL A 21 -4.56 15.67 -1.69
N VAL A 22 -3.82 14.91 -0.88
CA VAL A 22 -2.54 14.33 -1.30
C VAL A 22 -2.87 13.03 -2.04
N ALA A 23 -2.40 12.89 -3.27
CA ALA A 23 -2.78 11.80 -4.16
C ALA A 23 -1.52 11.08 -4.68
N PRO A 24 -0.82 10.36 -3.80
CA PRO A 24 0.39 9.66 -4.18
C PRO A 24 0.06 8.55 -5.18
N MET A 25 0.87 8.43 -6.23
CA MET A 25 0.83 7.31 -7.14
C MET A 25 1.87 6.28 -6.69
N VAL A 26 1.43 5.04 -6.54
CA VAL A 26 2.27 3.94 -6.04
C VAL A 26 2.48 2.88 -7.11
N LYS A 27 3.73 2.44 -7.26
CA LYS A 27 4.06 1.21 -7.97
C LYS A 27 4.27 0.10 -6.95
N LEU A 28 3.35 -0.87 -6.90
CA LEU A 28 3.48 -2.02 -5.99
C LEU A 28 4.32 -3.10 -6.66
N ASP A 29 5.17 -3.76 -5.88
CA ASP A 29 6.00 -4.86 -6.38
C ASP A 29 5.10 -6.04 -6.80
N ASN A 30 5.44 -6.70 -7.92
CA ASN A 30 4.74 -7.88 -8.44
C ASN A 30 3.21 -7.69 -8.69
N VAL A 31 2.74 -6.46 -8.82
CA VAL A 31 1.33 -6.16 -9.14
C VAL A 31 1.23 -5.58 -10.54
N ASP A 32 0.69 -6.36 -11.47
CA ASP A 32 0.46 -5.92 -12.85
C ASP A 32 -0.92 -5.28 -13.05
N SER A 33 -1.90 -5.63 -12.22
CA SER A 33 -3.28 -5.12 -12.30
C SER A 33 -3.79 -4.63 -10.95
N TYR A 34 -4.00 -3.32 -10.84
CA TYR A 34 -4.53 -2.68 -9.63
C TYR A 34 -6.05 -2.83 -9.49
N LEU A 35 -6.76 -3.14 -10.58
CA LEU A 35 -8.22 -3.34 -10.55
C LEU A 35 -8.60 -4.63 -9.82
N GLU A 36 -7.70 -5.61 -9.80
CA GLU A 36 -7.89 -6.88 -9.11
C GLU A 36 -7.27 -6.88 -7.71
N TYR A 37 -6.56 -5.81 -7.34
CA TYR A 37 -5.87 -5.73 -6.07
C TYR A 37 -6.88 -5.60 -4.91
N PRO A 38 -6.81 -6.48 -3.90
CA PRO A 38 -7.84 -6.57 -2.86
C PRO A 38 -7.81 -5.39 -1.88
N GLY A 39 -9.00 -4.96 -1.46
CA GLY A 39 -9.20 -3.97 -0.40
C GLY A 39 -9.11 -2.52 -0.89
N PHE A 40 -10.25 -1.81 -0.86
CA PHE A 40 -10.33 -0.40 -1.26
C PHE A 40 -9.71 0.56 -0.24
N HIS A 41 -9.76 0.21 1.05
CA HIS A 41 -9.10 0.96 2.11
C HIS A 41 -7.78 0.29 2.49
N GLN A 42 -6.71 1.03 2.29
CA GLN A 42 -5.33 0.58 2.50
C GLN A 42 -4.64 1.52 3.48
N ILE A 43 -3.69 0.99 4.23
CA ILE A 43 -2.85 1.78 5.11
C ILE A 43 -1.47 1.85 4.47
N PHE A 44 -1.03 3.06 4.15
CA PHE A 44 0.29 3.31 3.58
C PHE A 44 1.25 3.78 4.67
N PHE A 45 2.42 3.17 4.73
CA PHE A 45 3.55 3.59 5.56
C PHE A 45 4.73 3.93 4.65
N TYR A 46 5.50 4.96 5.01
CA TYR A 46 6.74 5.26 4.30
C TYR A 46 7.88 4.39 4.84
N GLY A 47 8.47 3.56 3.98
CA GLY A 47 9.53 2.60 4.29
C GLY A 47 9.11 1.15 4.04
N ASP A 48 10.09 0.24 3.94
CA ASP A 48 9.85 -1.19 3.80
C ASP A 48 9.80 -1.87 5.18
N TYR A 49 8.58 -2.19 5.62
CA TYR A 49 8.30 -2.85 6.90
C TYR A 49 7.68 -4.24 6.73
N LYS A 50 7.86 -4.89 5.56
CA LYS A 50 7.24 -6.21 5.29
C LYS A 50 7.58 -7.24 6.37
N ARG A 51 8.83 -7.21 6.84
CA ARG A 51 9.33 -8.14 7.86
C ARG A 51 8.69 -7.87 9.22
N GLU A 52 8.65 -6.61 9.64
CA GLU A 52 8.09 -6.18 10.92
C GLU A 52 6.58 -6.47 10.99
N LEU A 53 5.84 -6.24 9.89
CA LEU A 53 4.42 -6.58 9.80
C LEU A 53 4.17 -8.09 9.81
N LYS A 54 5.07 -8.89 9.20
CA LYS A 54 5.02 -10.35 9.32
C LYS A 54 5.22 -10.81 10.78
N TYR A 55 6.16 -10.22 11.50
CA TYR A 55 6.37 -10.51 12.92
C TYR A 55 5.19 -10.08 13.79
N PHE A 56 4.61 -8.91 13.52
CA PHE A 56 3.37 -8.47 14.15
C PHE A 56 2.26 -9.51 13.95
N CYS A 57 2.05 -9.99 12.72
CA CYS A 57 1.05 -11.00 12.43
C CYS A 57 1.29 -12.30 13.24
N GLN A 58 2.55 -12.76 13.33
CA GLN A 58 2.90 -13.93 14.13
C GLN A 58 2.59 -13.76 15.62
N LEU A 59 2.91 -12.59 16.20
CA LEU A 59 2.66 -12.29 17.60
C LEU A 59 1.16 -12.35 17.95
N TYR A 60 0.30 -11.87 17.05
CA TYR A 60 -1.14 -11.78 17.27
C TYR A 60 -1.95 -12.94 16.64
N GLY A 61 -1.28 -13.97 16.10
CA GLY A 61 -1.97 -15.10 15.47
C GLY A 61 -2.73 -14.74 14.17
N ILE A 62 -2.36 -13.64 13.52
CA ILE A 62 -2.90 -13.23 12.22
C ILE A 62 -2.12 -13.95 11.13
N ARG A 63 -2.79 -14.47 10.10
CA ARG A 63 -2.10 -15.02 8.92
C ARG A 63 -1.52 -13.89 8.06
N PRO A 64 -0.20 -13.76 7.89
CA PRO A 64 0.37 -12.81 6.95
C PRO A 64 0.37 -13.38 5.52
N GLU A 65 0.15 -12.53 4.54
CA GLU A 65 0.29 -12.82 3.11
C GLU A 65 1.10 -11.67 2.50
N VAL A 66 2.34 -11.96 2.12
CA VAL A 66 3.24 -10.97 1.51
C VAL A 66 3.15 -11.14 0.01
N VAL A 67 2.80 -10.08 -0.69
CA VAL A 67 2.61 -10.01 -2.14
C VAL A 67 3.78 -9.27 -2.78
#